data_AF-A0A1F3PIG0-F1
#
_entry.id   AF-A0A1F3PIG0-F1
#
_cell.length_a   1.000
_cell.length_b   1.000
_cell.length_c   1.000
_cell.angle_alpha   90.00
_cell.angle_beta   90.00
_cell.angle_gamma   90.00
#
_symmetry.space_group_name_H-M   'P 1'
#
loop_
_entity.id
_entity.type
_entity.pdbx_description
1 polymer ?
#
loop_
_entity_poly.entity_id
_entity_poly.type
_entity_poly.pdbx_seq_one_letter_code
_entity_poly.pdbx_strand_id
1 'polypeptide(L)'
;MWQIGLLVLIAGGVIWGCTVKSRGNNTEKDSTKVNSGSDNPNDSIIPSFSKEDLIRKLIHLSMSPVPENLQQGAMCYSAMREPDSVSYICPQCSEKTLYTISDKDFYQISNIVRYNIHSCRSMAEKIKGLDLRIDEKQFCKKCSPDVVSPQLCLYTHIHGEEDTIKVSSISADDLEILQEFLSGKLIHSGDRDEQTPLKNYIPQIERMLGIKIKN
;
A
#
# COMPACT_ATOMS: atom_id res chain seq x y z
N MET A 1 46.82 -13.24 -30.09
CA MET A 1 47.41 -14.60 -30.07
C MET A 1 47.90 -14.89 -28.66
N TRP A 2 47.05 -15.43 -27.78
CA TRP A 2 47.41 -16.57 -26.94
C TRP A 2 46.13 -17.10 -26.29
N GLN A 3 45.99 -18.41 -26.30
CA GLN A 3 44.78 -19.16 -25.98
C GLN A 3 45.05 -20.07 -24.78
N ILE A 4 43.98 -20.35 -24.04
CA ILE A 4 43.67 -21.61 -23.33
C ILE A 4 44.41 -21.93 -22.00
N GLY A 5 43.60 -22.30 -21.00
CA GLY A 5 43.98 -23.01 -19.76
C GLY A 5 42.88 -22.90 -18.68
N LEU A 6 41.69 -23.49 -18.86
CA LEU A 6 41.29 -24.85 -18.38
C LEU A 6 41.09 -24.90 -16.84
N LEU A 7 39.85 -24.72 -16.36
CA LEU A 7 38.98 -25.77 -15.79
C LEU A 7 39.55 -26.53 -14.57
N VAL A 8 39.08 -26.20 -13.35
CA VAL A 8 38.99 -27.17 -12.24
C VAL A 8 37.64 -27.03 -11.53
N LEU A 9 36.92 -28.15 -11.54
CA LEU A 9 35.67 -28.49 -10.87
C LEU A 9 35.85 -28.60 -9.36
N ILE A 10 34.94 -27.98 -8.59
CA ILE A 10 34.55 -28.40 -7.22
C ILE A 10 33.03 -28.09 -7.16
N ALA A 11 32.06 -28.99 -7.40
CA ALA A 11 31.83 -30.35 -6.94
C ALA A 11 31.80 -30.47 -5.40
N GLY A 12 30.59 -30.34 -4.83
CA GLY A 12 30.27 -30.90 -3.51
C GLY A 12 29.75 -29.91 -2.47
N GLY A 13 28.46 -29.58 -2.52
CA GLY A 13 27.74 -28.89 -1.43
C GLY A 13 26.35 -29.51 -1.26
N VAL A 14 26.27 -30.46 -0.34
CA VAL A 14 25.16 -31.39 -0.07
C VAL A 14 23.88 -30.66 0.31
N ILE A 15 22.82 -30.88 -0.46
CA ILE A 15 21.43 -30.52 -0.14
C ILE A 15 20.93 -31.54 0.90
N TRP A 16 20.88 -31.16 2.17
CA TRP A 16 20.12 -31.88 3.19
C TRP A 16 18.65 -31.45 3.12
N GLY A 17 17.89 -32.20 2.32
CA GLY A 17 16.44 -32.15 2.31
C GLY A 17 15.86 -33.00 3.45
N CYS A 18 15.31 -32.35 4.48
CA CYS A 18 14.44 -33.00 5.44
C CYS A 18 13.04 -33.16 4.82
N THR A 19 12.79 -34.30 4.16
CA THR A 19 11.43 -34.71 3.77
C THR A 19 10.70 -35.29 4.99
N VAL A 20 9.77 -34.53 5.56
CA VAL A 20 8.82 -35.03 6.56
C VAL A 20 7.74 -35.85 5.85
N LYS A 21 7.84 -37.17 6.02
CA LYS A 21 6.89 -38.18 5.55
C LYS A 21 5.71 -38.25 6.52
N SER A 22 4.65 -37.48 6.27
CA SER A 22 3.38 -37.64 7.01
C SER A 22 2.65 -38.89 6.50
N ARG A 23 2.36 -39.78 7.45
CA ARG A 23 1.80 -41.12 7.27
C ARG A 23 0.28 -41.02 7.15
N GLY A 24 -0.26 -41.53 6.05
CA GLY A 24 -1.69 -41.54 5.79
C GLY A 24 -2.49 -42.45 6.73
N ASN A 25 -3.75 -42.10 6.91
CA ASN A 25 -4.82 -43.04 7.22
C ASN A 25 -5.88 -42.93 6.12
N ASN A 26 -6.06 -44.05 5.42
CA ASN A 26 -7.15 -44.32 4.50
C ASN A 26 -8.46 -44.45 5.29
N THR A 27 -9.48 -43.69 4.90
CA THR A 27 -10.87 -44.09 5.13
C THR A 27 -11.64 -43.89 3.83
N GLU A 28 -11.88 -45.05 3.21
CA GLU A 28 -13.12 -45.47 2.55
C GLU A 28 -13.77 -44.61 1.45
N LYS A 29 -13.95 -45.30 0.33
CA LYS A 29 -14.61 -44.91 -0.90
C LYS A 29 -16.09 -44.62 -0.65
N ASP A 30 -16.58 -43.51 -1.20
CA ASP A 30 -17.89 -43.51 -1.84
C ASP A 30 -17.84 -42.73 -3.15
N SER A 31 -18.22 -43.41 -4.23
CA SER A 31 -18.06 -42.97 -5.60
C SER A 31 -19.37 -42.38 -6.09
N THR A 32 -19.62 -41.11 -5.77
CA THR A 32 -20.70 -40.35 -6.43
C THR A 32 -20.10 -39.61 -7.63
N LYS A 33 -20.46 -40.10 -8.82
CA LYS A 33 -20.13 -39.53 -10.12
C LYS A 33 -20.90 -38.19 -10.28
N VAL A 34 -20.31 -37.10 -9.80
CA VAL A 34 -20.81 -35.74 -10.07
C VAL A 34 -20.20 -35.28 -11.39
N ASN A 35 -21.06 -34.99 -12.36
CA ASN A 35 -20.70 -34.37 -13.62
C ASN A 35 -20.04 -33.01 -13.37
N SER A 36 -18.71 -32.95 -13.53
CA SER A 36 -17.92 -31.72 -13.58
C SER A 36 -18.19 -30.99 -14.90
N GLY A 37 -19.26 -30.21 -14.92
CA GLY A 37 -19.48 -29.19 -15.93
C GLY A 37 -18.75 -27.91 -15.54
N SER A 38 -17.90 -27.42 -16.45
CA SER A 38 -17.47 -26.03 -16.56
C SER A 38 -16.56 -25.48 -15.44
N ASP A 39 -15.29 -25.91 -15.43
CA ASP A 39 -14.20 -25.10 -14.90
C ASP A 39 -14.02 -23.88 -15.81
N ASN A 40 -14.52 -22.72 -15.40
CA ASN A 40 -14.24 -21.44 -16.02
C ASN A 40 -13.19 -20.72 -15.14
N PRO A 41 -11.88 -20.81 -15.46
CA PRO A 41 -10.83 -20.28 -14.64
C PRO A 41 -10.62 -18.81 -15.03
N ASN A 42 -11.36 -17.88 -14.43
CA ASN A 42 -11.06 -16.43 -14.30
C ASN A 42 -12.32 -15.56 -14.21
N ASP A 43 -13.27 -15.90 -13.35
CA ASP A 43 -14.19 -14.87 -12.85
C ASP A 43 -13.81 -14.57 -11.40
N SER A 44 -12.56 -14.13 -11.22
CA SER A 44 -12.12 -13.55 -9.96
C SER A 44 -12.76 -12.18 -9.86
N ILE A 45 -14.05 -12.16 -9.49
CA ILE A 45 -14.84 -10.96 -9.24
C ILE A 45 -14.03 -10.11 -8.26
N ILE A 46 -13.37 -9.08 -8.79
CA ILE A 46 -12.66 -8.11 -7.96
C ILE A 46 -13.76 -7.48 -7.10
N PRO A 47 -13.69 -7.59 -5.77
CA PRO A 47 -14.69 -6.96 -4.92
C PRO A 47 -14.71 -5.47 -5.28
N SER A 48 -15.89 -4.89 -5.42
CA SER A 48 -16.11 -3.47 -5.62
C SER A 48 -16.99 -2.96 -4.49
N PHE A 49 -16.56 -1.91 -3.78
CA PHE A 49 -17.36 -1.34 -2.70
C PHE A 49 -18.29 -0.25 -3.24
N SER A 50 -19.58 -0.36 -2.92
CA SER A 50 -20.51 0.76 -3.07
C SER A 50 -20.32 1.78 -1.93
N LYS A 51 -20.84 2.99 -2.11
CA LYS A 51 -20.82 4.02 -1.08
C LYS A 51 -21.56 3.58 0.18
N GLU A 52 -22.68 2.88 0.03
CA GLU A 52 -23.46 2.32 1.14
C GLU A 52 -22.64 1.29 1.92
N ASP A 53 -21.84 0.45 1.25
CA ASP A 53 -20.94 -0.50 1.92
C ASP A 53 -19.90 0.21 2.77
N LEU A 54 -19.29 1.26 2.23
CA LEU A 54 -18.28 2.05 2.93
C LEU A 54 -18.89 2.77 4.14
N ILE A 55 -20.09 3.34 4.00
CA ILE A 55 -20.83 3.95 5.11
C ILE A 55 -21.14 2.91 6.20
N ARG A 56 -21.64 1.73 5.83
CA ARG A 56 -21.91 0.65 6.78
C ARG A 56 -20.65 0.21 7.53
N LYS A 57 -19.53 0.08 6.82
CA LYS A 57 -18.21 -0.23 7.43
C LYS A 57 -17.75 0.89 8.38
N LEU A 58 -17.92 2.15 8.02
CA LEU A 58 -17.57 3.30 8.87
C LEU A 58 -18.42 3.33 10.15
N ILE A 59 -19.74 3.13 10.04
CA ILE A 59 -20.64 3.03 11.20
C ILE A 59 -20.24 1.84 12.08
N HIS A 60 -19.94 0.69 11.49
CA HIS A 60 -19.47 -0.47 12.25
C HIS A 60 -18.17 -0.16 13.01
N LEU A 61 -17.19 0.48 12.38
CA LEU A 61 -15.93 0.89 13.01
C LEU A 61 -16.18 1.91 14.14
N SER A 62 -17.12 2.85 13.96
CA SER A 62 -17.44 3.87 14.98
C SER A 62 -18.12 3.28 16.22
N MET A 63 -18.87 2.18 16.05
CA MET A 63 -19.54 1.48 17.15
C MET A 63 -18.67 0.40 17.81
N SER A 64 -17.58 -0.01 17.17
CA SER A 64 -16.71 -1.06 17.69
C SER A 64 -16.00 -0.62 18.98
N PRO A 65 -15.79 -1.54 19.95
CA PRO A 65 -15.04 -1.25 21.16
C PRO A 65 -13.58 -0.96 20.82
N VAL A 66 -12.94 -0.10 21.62
CA VAL A 66 -11.51 0.19 21.48
C VAL A 66 -10.71 -1.05 21.89
N PRO A 67 -9.75 -1.52 21.07
CA PRO A 67 -8.89 -2.63 21.43
C PRO A 67 -8.06 -2.33 22.70
N GLU A 68 -8.05 -3.26 23.66
CA GLU A 68 -7.41 -3.04 24.98
C GLU A 68 -5.88 -3.22 24.95
N ASN A 69 -5.38 -4.12 24.11
CA ASN A 69 -3.96 -4.50 24.07
C ASN A 69 -3.28 -3.94 22.83
N LEU A 70 -2.83 -2.69 22.92
CA LEU A 70 -2.07 -2.03 21.85
C LEU A 70 -0.58 -2.14 22.10
N GLN A 71 0.18 -2.52 21.08
CA GLN A 71 1.64 -2.52 21.14
C GLN A 71 2.18 -1.09 21.11
N GLN A 72 3.12 -0.79 22.02
CA GLN A 72 3.91 0.42 21.96
C GLN A 72 5.09 0.20 21.01
N GLY A 73 5.32 1.16 20.11
CA GLY A 73 6.40 1.06 19.14
C GLY A 73 7.80 1.13 19.78
N ALA A 74 8.78 0.51 19.12
CA ALA A 74 10.16 0.52 19.60
C ALA A 74 10.90 1.81 19.19
N MET A 75 11.58 2.49 20.14
CA MET A 75 12.29 3.75 19.88
C MET A 75 13.79 3.61 19.55
N CYS A 76 14.27 2.42 19.17
CA CYS A 76 15.70 2.07 19.17
C CYS A 76 16.51 2.54 17.94
N TYR A 77 16.18 3.66 17.31
CA TYR A 77 16.87 4.13 16.10
C TYR A 77 17.70 5.39 16.36
N SER A 78 18.92 5.43 15.82
CA SER A 78 19.73 6.65 15.79
C SER A 78 19.30 7.56 14.64
N ALA A 79 19.39 8.87 14.85
CA ALA A 79 19.08 9.84 13.80
C ALA A 79 20.06 9.68 12.62
N MET A 80 19.53 9.52 11.41
CA MET A 80 20.32 9.55 10.18
C MET A 80 20.43 10.99 9.67
N ARG A 81 21.58 11.36 9.12
CA ARG A 81 21.76 12.66 8.46
C ARG A 81 20.93 12.70 7.17
N GLU A 82 20.09 13.73 7.03
CA GLU A 82 19.33 13.99 5.81
C GLU A 82 20.27 14.43 4.67
N PRO A 83 20.07 13.97 3.42
CA PRO A 83 20.87 14.41 2.29
C PRO A 83 20.62 15.88 1.95
N ASP A 84 21.63 16.56 1.39
CA ASP A 84 21.54 17.98 1.01
C ASP A 84 20.72 18.22 -0.28
N SER A 85 20.38 17.15 -1.00
CA SER A 85 19.53 17.18 -2.20
C SER A 85 18.81 15.85 -2.44
N VAL A 86 17.71 15.89 -3.17
CA VAL A 86 16.98 14.71 -3.66
C VAL A 86 16.59 14.93 -5.12
N SER A 87 16.56 13.86 -5.91
CA SER A 87 16.05 13.93 -7.29
C SER A 87 14.78 13.11 -7.46
N TYR A 88 13.81 13.69 -8.15
CA TYR A 88 12.58 13.05 -8.58
C TYR A 88 12.58 12.88 -10.11
N ILE A 89 12.11 11.74 -10.61
CA ILE A 89 11.96 11.46 -12.05
C ILE A 89 10.47 11.37 -12.35
N CYS A 90 9.98 12.24 -13.21
CA CYS A 90 8.55 12.29 -13.54
C CYS A 90 8.14 11.09 -14.39
N PRO A 91 7.12 10.30 -14.00
CA PRO A 91 6.65 9.16 -14.79
C PRO A 91 5.90 9.59 -16.05
N GLN A 92 5.47 10.85 -16.15
CA GLN A 92 4.70 11.35 -17.30
C GLN A 92 5.56 11.88 -18.44
N CYS A 93 6.62 12.62 -18.10
CA CYS A 93 7.49 13.26 -19.10
C CYS A 93 8.96 12.83 -19.02
N SER A 94 9.30 11.93 -18.09
CA SER A 94 10.66 11.43 -17.82
C SER A 94 11.68 12.48 -17.36
N GLU A 95 11.27 13.73 -17.17
CA GLU A 95 12.19 14.78 -16.73
C GLU A 95 12.58 14.63 -15.26
N LYS A 96 13.86 14.90 -14.99
CA LYS A 96 14.44 14.89 -13.65
C LYS A 96 14.28 16.26 -13.00
N THR A 97 13.60 16.32 -11.86
CA THR A 97 13.60 17.47 -10.96
C THR A 97 14.66 17.27 -9.88
N LEU A 98 15.55 18.25 -9.69
CA LEU A 98 16.44 18.31 -8.53
C LEU A 98 15.85 19.27 -7.48
N TYR A 99 15.77 18.79 -6.24
CA TYR A 99 15.44 19.58 -5.06
C TYR A 99 16.66 19.67 -4.15
N THR A 100 16.94 20.84 -3.60
CA THR A 100 18.10 21.12 -2.75
C THR A 100 17.69 21.76 -1.43
N ILE A 101 18.56 21.73 -0.43
CA ILE A 101 18.30 22.34 0.89
C ILE A 101 17.92 23.83 0.86
N SER A 102 18.25 24.54 -0.23
CA SER A 102 17.87 25.93 -0.46
C SER A 102 16.42 26.10 -0.94
N ASP A 103 15.76 25.04 -1.41
CA ASP A 103 14.35 25.08 -1.80
C ASP A 103 13.45 25.23 -0.56
N LYS A 104 12.34 25.96 -0.72
CA LYS A 104 11.31 26.04 0.31
C LYS A 104 10.72 24.64 0.56
N ASP A 105 10.49 24.32 1.83
CA ASP A 105 9.92 23.03 2.25
C ASP A 105 10.77 21.79 1.87
N PHE A 106 12.07 21.98 1.59
CA PHE A 106 12.97 20.89 1.16
C PHE A 106 12.86 19.62 2.00
N TYR A 107 12.81 19.73 3.33
CA TYR A 107 12.71 18.57 4.22
C TYR A 107 11.43 17.75 3.99
N GLN A 108 10.30 18.41 3.74
CA GLN A 108 9.02 17.76 3.47
C GLN A 108 9.05 17.10 2.09
N ILE A 109 9.56 17.82 1.08
CA ILE A 109 9.71 17.30 -0.29
C ILE A 109 10.66 16.10 -0.29
N SER A 110 11.80 16.18 0.40
CA SER A 110 12.78 15.11 0.53
C SER A 110 12.15 13.85 1.10
N ASN A 111 11.41 13.97 2.21
CA ASN A 111 10.70 12.85 2.80
C ASN A 111 9.71 12.23 1.82
N ILE A 112 8.88 13.05 1.15
CA ILE A 112 7.87 12.55 0.21
C ILE A 112 8.51 11.83 -0.99
N VAL A 113 9.52 12.44 -1.60
CA VAL A 113 10.19 11.89 -2.78
C VAL A 113 10.95 10.61 -2.45
N ARG A 114 11.61 10.54 -1.30
CA ARG A 114 12.42 9.38 -0.89
C ARG A 114 11.58 8.19 -0.43
N TYR A 115 10.51 8.45 0.33
CA TYR A 115 9.81 7.40 1.06
C TYR A 115 8.34 7.25 0.68
N ASN A 116 7.60 8.36 0.49
CA ASN A 116 6.15 8.27 0.32
C ASN A 116 5.71 7.93 -1.10
N ILE A 117 6.28 8.54 -2.15
CA ILE A 117 5.76 8.37 -3.52
C ILE A 117 5.74 6.89 -3.94
N HIS A 118 6.87 6.18 -3.77
CA HIS A 118 6.95 4.78 -4.15
C HIS A 118 6.00 3.90 -3.33
N SER A 119 5.97 4.12 -2.01
CA SER A 119 5.09 3.40 -1.09
C SER A 119 3.62 3.62 -1.43
N CYS A 120 3.22 4.85 -1.71
CA CYS A 120 1.85 5.19 -2.09
C CYS A 120 1.42 4.51 -3.40
N ARG A 121 2.28 4.50 -4.42
CA ARG A 121 2.01 3.78 -5.67
C ARG A 121 1.80 2.29 -5.41
N SER A 122 2.72 1.66 -4.67
CA SER A 122 2.63 0.23 -4.35
C SER A 122 1.36 -0.11 -3.56
N MET A 123 0.97 0.77 -2.62
CA MET A 123 -0.20 0.51 -1.79
C MET A 123 -1.52 0.73 -2.54
N ALA A 124 -1.60 1.77 -3.38
CA ALA A 124 -2.76 1.99 -4.24
C ALA A 124 -3.07 0.78 -5.14
N GLU A 125 -2.04 0.09 -5.66
CA GLU A 125 -2.19 -1.13 -6.45
C GLU A 125 -2.68 -2.35 -5.63
N LYS A 126 -2.31 -2.41 -4.33
CA LYS A 126 -2.68 -3.49 -3.42
C LYS A 126 -4.12 -3.36 -2.90
N ILE A 127 -4.61 -2.15 -2.74
CA ILE A 127 -5.98 -1.89 -2.30
C ILE A 127 -6.95 -2.36 -3.39
N LYS A 128 -7.77 -3.36 -3.08
CA LYS A 128 -8.86 -3.85 -3.93
C LYS A 128 -10.17 -3.27 -3.43
N GLY A 129 -11.19 -3.19 -4.28
CA GLY A 129 -12.46 -2.58 -3.87
C GLY A 129 -12.71 -1.16 -4.35
N LEU A 130 -11.66 -0.42 -4.69
CA LEU A 130 -11.71 1.00 -5.05
C LEU A 130 -10.82 1.25 -6.28
N ASP A 131 -11.20 2.19 -7.14
CA ASP A 131 -10.29 2.75 -8.16
C ASP A 131 -9.53 3.91 -7.52
N LEU A 132 -8.27 3.65 -7.18
CA LEU A 132 -7.35 4.60 -6.57
C LEU A 132 -6.27 5.00 -7.56
N ARG A 133 -5.99 6.29 -7.67
CA ARG A 133 -4.89 6.81 -8.51
C ARG A 133 -4.08 7.84 -7.76
N ILE A 134 -2.76 7.69 -7.83
CA ILE A 134 -1.80 8.64 -7.27
C ILE A 134 -1.43 9.67 -8.32
N ASP A 135 -1.56 10.95 -7.97
CA ASP A 135 -1.15 12.08 -8.80
C ASP A 135 -0.01 12.83 -8.12
N GLU A 136 1.12 12.83 -8.81
CA GLU A 136 2.40 13.35 -8.37
C GLU A 136 2.93 14.42 -9.34
N LYS A 137 2.10 14.91 -10.27
CA LYS A 137 2.48 15.92 -11.28
C LYS A 137 3.18 17.13 -10.69
N GLN A 138 2.75 17.55 -9.50
CA GLN A 138 3.30 18.71 -8.80
C GLN A 138 4.79 18.58 -8.47
N PHE A 139 5.33 17.37 -8.33
CA PHE A 139 6.76 17.14 -8.09
C PHE A 139 7.64 17.32 -9.35
N CYS A 140 7.03 17.50 -10.52
CA CYS A 140 7.75 17.79 -11.75
C CYS A 140 7.75 19.30 -12.05
N LYS A 141 8.92 19.96 -11.96
CA LYS A 141 9.06 21.39 -12.32
C LYS A 141 8.72 21.68 -13.79
N LYS A 142 8.80 20.68 -14.68
CA LYS A 142 8.38 20.79 -16.09
C LYS A 142 6.86 20.69 -16.26
N CYS A 143 6.20 19.75 -15.56
CA CYS A 143 4.74 19.58 -15.66
C CYS A 143 3.95 20.58 -14.81
N SER A 144 4.57 21.18 -13.79
CA SER A 144 3.92 22.10 -12.85
C SER A 144 4.89 23.22 -12.43
N PRO A 145 5.25 24.13 -13.36
CA PRO A 145 6.28 25.15 -13.13
C PRO A 145 5.93 26.17 -12.03
N ASP A 146 4.64 26.41 -11.81
CA ASP A 146 4.15 27.42 -10.86
C ASP A 146 3.98 26.89 -9.43
N VAL A 147 4.27 25.60 -9.18
CA VAL A 147 4.07 24.97 -7.87
C VAL A 147 5.34 25.08 -7.02
N VAL A 148 5.22 25.83 -5.92
CA VAL A 148 6.32 26.03 -4.95
C VAL A 148 6.39 24.92 -3.90
N SER A 149 5.24 24.44 -3.43
CA SER A 149 5.14 23.42 -2.39
C SER A 149 4.33 22.24 -2.94
N PRO A 150 5.00 21.26 -3.57
CA PRO A 150 4.32 20.17 -4.27
C PRO A 150 3.66 19.21 -3.29
N GLN A 151 2.46 18.77 -3.63
CA GLN A 151 1.67 17.84 -2.83
C GLN A 151 1.40 16.54 -3.58
N LEU A 152 1.41 15.43 -2.85
CA LEU A 152 0.94 14.14 -3.36
C LEU A 152 -0.58 14.09 -3.23
N CYS A 153 -1.26 13.78 -4.32
CA CYS A 153 -2.72 13.72 -4.36
C CYS A 153 -3.22 12.29 -4.61
N LEU A 154 -4.32 11.93 -3.95
CA LEU A 154 -5.09 10.72 -4.20
C LEU A 154 -6.37 11.09 -4.95
N TYR A 155 -6.64 10.37 -6.03
CA TYR A 155 -7.96 10.34 -6.64
C TYR A 155 -8.63 9.02 -6.26
N THR A 156 -9.83 9.12 -5.70
CA THR A 156 -10.64 7.99 -5.28
C THR A 156 -11.93 8.01 -6.09
N HIS A 157 -12.22 6.92 -6.79
CA HIS A 157 -13.51 6.70 -7.43
C HIS A 157 -14.20 5.49 -6.80
N ILE A 158 -15.43 5.70 -6.34
CA ILE A 158 -16.27 4.70 -5.68
C ILE A 158 -17.23 4.13 -6.71
N HIS A 159 -17.39 2.81 -6.71
CA HIS A 159 -18.26 2.14 -7.68
C HIS A 159 -19.73 2.59 -7.51
N GLY A 160 -20.34 2.98 -8.63
CA GLY A 160 -21.73 3.46 -8.66
C GLY A 160 -21.88 4.97 -8.44
N GLU A 161 -20.81 5.67 -8.07
CA GLU A 161 -20.79 7.14 -8.00
C GLU A 161 -20.21 7.71 -9.30
N GLU A 162 -20.70 8.87 -9.76
CA GLU A 162 -20.14 9.55 -10.94
C GLU A 162 -18.88 10.34 -10.61
N ASP A 163 -18.82 10.89 -9.39
CA ASP A 163 -17.76 11.80 -8.99
C ASP A 163 -16.47 11.07 -8.60
N THR A 164 -15.34 11.69 -8.94
CA THR A 164 -14.03 11.30 -8.43
C THR A 164 -13.60 12.30 -7.37
N ILE A 165 -13.27 11.80 -6.18
CA ILE A 165 -12.81 12.64 -5.07
C ILE A 165 -11.30 12.82 -5.17
N LYS A 166 -10.84 14.07 -5.06
CA LYS A 166 -9.41 14.40 -4.99
C LYS A 166 -9.05 14.84 -3.57
N VAL A 167 -8.04 14.21 -3.00
CA VAL A 167 -7.45 14.60 -1.70
C VAL A 167 -5.97 14.87 -1.87
N SER A 168 -5.53 16.07 -1.49
CA SER A 168 -4.12 16.43 -1.49
C SER A 168 -3.45 16.17 -0.14
N SER A 169 -2.11 16.14 -0.15
CA SER A 169 -1.26 15.92 1.02
C SER A 169 -1.52 14.56 1.67
N ILE A 170 -1.61 13.52 0.84
CA ILE A 170 -1.68 12.14 1.32
C ILE A 170 -0.27 11.59 1.62
N SER A 171 -0.23 10.65 2.55
CA SER A 171 0.97 9.90 2.93
C SER A 171 0.84 8.41 2.61
N ALA A 172 1.89 7.62 2.82
CA ALA A 172 1.75 6.16 2.76
C ALA A 172 0.81 5.67 3.88
N ASP A 173 1.01 6.17 5.10
CA ASP A 173 0.18 5.85 6.28
C ASP A 173 -1.33 6.01 6.02
N ASP A 174 -1.72 7.09 5.32
CA ASP A 174 -3.10 7.33 4.88
C ASP A 174 -3.68 6.13 4.11
N LEU A 175 -2.92 5.56 3.16
CA LEU A 175 -3.37 4.44 2.34
C LEU A 175 -3.34 3.11 3.13
N GLU A 176 -2.49 3.00 4.15
CA GLU A 176 -2.43 1.81 5.02
C GLU A 176 -3.67 1.78 5.90
N ILE A 177 -3.99 2.89 6.56
CA ILE A 177 -5.25 3.11 7.29
C ILE A 177 -6.45 2.74 6.40
N LEU A 178 -6.46 3.20 5.15
CA LEU A 178 -7.53 2.89 4.19
C LEU A 178 -7.61 1.39 3.90
N GLN A 179 -6.48 0.72 3.66
CA GLN A 179 -6.44 -0.72 3.42
C GLN A 179 -6.95 -1.52 4.63
N GLU A 180 -6.53 -1.16 5.82
CA GLU A 180 -6.92 -1.80 7.08
C GLU A 180 -8.41 -1.66 7.36
N PHE A 181 -8.95 -0.46 7.11
CA PHE A 181 -10.37 -0.18 7.16
C PHE A 181 -11.17 -1.08 6.21
N LEU A 182 -10.77 -1.14 4.93
CA LEU A 182 -11.47 -1.95 3.94
C LEU A 182 -11.43 -3.45 4.29
N SER A 183 -10.32 -3.89 4.88
CA SER A 183 -10.11 -5.25 5.37
C SER A 183 -10.88 -5.57 6.66
N GLY A 184 -11.50 -4.57 7.30
CA GLY A 184 -12.27 -4.74 8.53
C GLY A 184 -11.42 -4.88 9.80
N LYS A 185 -10.16 -4.43 9.77
CA LYS A 185 -9.33 -4.36 10.99
C LYS A 185 -9.90 -3.29 11.94
N LEU A 186 -9.56 -3.42 13.22
CA LEU A 186 -9.90 -2.45 14.27
C LEU A 186 -8.68 -1.68 14.80
N ILE A 187 -7.48 -2.10 14.39
CA ILE A 187 -6.19 -1.56 14.81
C ILE A 187 -5.47 -1.07 13.55
N HIS A 188 -4.83 0.08 13.67
CA HIS A 188 -3.86 0.57 12.72
C HIS A 188 -2.44 0.24 13.19
N SER A 189 -1.64 -0.33 12.30
CA SER A 189 -0.21 -0.58 12.53
C SER A 189 0.60 0.56 11.92
N GLY A 190 1.02 1.50 12.76
CA GLY A 190 1.81 2.65 12.34
C GLY A 190 3.32 2.37 12.35
N ASP A 191 4.09 3.45 12.28
CA ASP A 191 5.54 3.38 12.31
C ASP A 191 6.07 2.68 13.57
N ARG A 192 7.17 1.92 13.40
CA ARG A 192 7.90 1.24 14.50
C ARG A 192 7.05 0.23 15.28
N ASP A 193 6.10 -0.41 14.60
CA ASP A 193 5.17 -1.38 15.18
C ASP A 193 4.24 -0.78 16.25
N GLU A 194 4.09 0.56 16.27
CA GLU A 194 3.09 1.21 17.10
C GLU A 194 1.68 0.81 16.65
N GLN A 195 0.81 0.50 17.60
CA GLN A 195 -0.58 0.19 17.33
C GLN A 195 -1.49 1.24 17.93
N THR A 196 -2.42 1.73 17.12
CA THR A 196 -3.44 2.69 17.55
C THR A 196 -4.84 2.18 17.13
N PRO A 197 -5.91 2.55 17.85
CA PRO A 197 -7.25 2.20 17.44
C PRO A 197 -7.58 2.83 16.08
N LEU A 198 -7.98 2.02 15.09
CA LEU A 198 -8.30 2.52 13.75
C LEU A 198 -9.47 3.53 13.78
N LYS A 199 -10.34 3.41 14.79
CA LYS A 199 -11.43 4.35 15.09
C LYS A 199 -10.96 5.80 15.21
N ASN A 200 -9.72 6.04 15.66
CA ASN A 200 -9.16 7.39 15.77
C ASN A 200 -8.96 8.09 14.42
N TYR A 201 -8.93 7.31 13.33
CA TYR A 201 -8.66 7.79 11.97
C TYR A 201 -9.93 7.90 11.11
N ILE A 202 -11.13 7.75 11.70
CA ILE A 202 -12.40 7.93 10.96
C ILE A 202 -12.43 9.24 10.15
N PRO A 203 -12.07 10.42 10.69
CA PRO A 203 -12.09 11.66 9.91
C PRO A 203 -11.16 11.64 8.69
N GLN A 204 -10.04 10.91 8.78
CA GLN A 204 -9.09 10.77 7.68
C GLN A 204 -9.62 9.82 6.62
N ILE A 205 -10.25 8.71 7.02
CA ILE A 205 -10.93 7.77 6.11
C ILE A 205 -12.07 8.47 5.38
N GLU A 206 -12.91 9.22 6.10
CA GLU A 206 -13.98 10.05 5.55
C GLU A 206 -13.45 11.04 4.51
N ARG A 207 -12.36 11.74 4.83
CA ARG A 207 -11.69 12.66 3.92
C ARG A 207 -11.26 11.96 2.63
N MET A 208 -10.56 10.83 2.72
CA MET A 208 -10.04 10.08 1.55
C MET A 208 -11.14 9.51 0.66
N LEU A 209 -12.28 9.13 1.26
CA LEU A 209 -13.42 8.57 0.55
C LEU A 209 -14.42 9.64 0.08
N GLY A 210 -14.34 10.87 0.60
CA GLY A 210 -15.35 11.90 0.36
C GLY A 210 -16.73 11.56 0.95
N ILE A 211 -16.76 10.76 2.00
CA ILE A 211 -17.98 10.30 2.69
C ILE A 211 -18.03 10.95 4.08
N LYS A 212 -19.23 11.24 4.58
CA LYS A 212 -19.45 11.64 5.98
C LYS A 212 -20.53 10.78 6.61
N ILE A 213 -20.26 10.23 7.78
CA ILE A 213 -21.30 9.62 8.61
C ILE A 213 -22.07 10.73 9.33
N LYS A 214 -23.40 10.61 9.35
CA LYS A 214 -24.23 11.46 10.20
C LYS A 214 -24.21 10.82 11.60
N ASN A 215 -23.45 11.43 12.50
CA ASN A 215 -23.51 11.11 13.93
C ASN A 215 -24.74 11.72 14.58
#